data_AF-X1SVM1-F1
#
_entry.id   AF-X1SVM1-F1
#
_cell.length_a   1.000
_cell.length_b   1.000
_cell.length_c   1.000
_cell.angle_alpha   90.00
_cell.angle_beta   90.00
_cell.angle_gamma   90.00
#
_symmetry.space_group_name_H-M   'P 1'
#
loop_
_entity.id
_entity.type
_entity.pdbx_description
1 polymer ?
#
loop_
_entity_poly.entity_id
_entity_poly.type
_entity_poly.pdbx_seq_one_letter_code
_entity_poly.pdbx_strand_id
1 'polypeptide(L)'
;MHGSLPTEDIHLGVLAAAINVGLNYLLIPSYGMVGAAITNLISSVIYAASAFLVSQKFYYVSYDLKAFLKILIVTAGIISAGYFFFSDITLANILIKVALVGVFLVCIYLFGLVGKEELRYLRRSIPQIIMYLKRGED
;
A
#
# COMPACT_ATOMS: atom_id res chain seq x y z
N MET A 1 -11.37 29.97 -7.03
CA MET A 1 -11.63 29.43 -5.68
C MET A 1 -10.62 28.31 -5.42
N HIS A 2 -9.39 28.71 -5.13
CA HIS A 2 -8.18 27.89 -5.17
C HIS A 2 -7.49 28.06 -3.80
N GLY A 3 -7.19 26.97 -3.09
CA GLY A 3 -6.12 26.99 -2.07
C GLY A 3 -6.46 26.80 -0.59
N SER A 4 -7.32 25.86 -0.19
CA SER A 4 -7.39 25.42 1.23
C SER A 4 -6.68 24.08 1.53
N LEU A 5 -6.30 23.33 0.51
CA LEU A 5 -5.68 22.00 0.64
C LEU A 5 -4.30 21.97 1.33
N PRO A 6 -3.34 22.88 1.04
CA PRO A 6 -1.97 22.68 1.51
C PRO A 6 -1.81 22.82 3.03
N THR A 7 -2.63 23.64 3.69
CA THR A 7 -2.51 23.85 5.15
C THR A 7 -3.12 22.72 5.96
N GLU A 8 -4.24 22.14 5.50
CA GLU A 8 -4.88 21.03 6.22
C GLU A 8 -4.00 19.77 6.19
N ASP A 9 -3.37 19.48 5.06
CA ASP A 9 -2.43 18.35 4.92
C ASP A 9 -1.20 18.50 5.84
N ILE A 10 -0.69 19.73 5.99
CA ILE A 10 0.43 20.03 6.89
C ILE A 10 0.03 19.78 8.35
N HIS A 11 -1.16 20.20 8.75
CA HIS A 11 -1.63 20.02 10.13
C HIS A 11 -1.80 18.54 10.47
N LEU A 12 -2.32 17.74 9.53
CA LEU A 12 -2.39 16.29 9.68
C LEU A 12 -1.02 15.63 9.76
N GLY A 13 -0.07 16.08 8.93
CA GLY A 13 1.32 15.61 8.97
C GLY A 13 1.99 15.91 10.31
N VAL A 14 1.80 17.11 10.85
CA VAL A 14 2.36 17.51 12.16
C VAL A 14 1.73 16.69 13.30
N LEU A 15 0.41 16.45 13.26
CA LEU A 15 -0.26 15.58 14.23
C LEU A 15 0.30 14.15 14.17
N ALA A 16 0.44 13.57 12.98
CA ALA A 16 0.98 12.24 12.78
C ALA A 16 2.44 12.14 13.24
N ALA A 17 3.26 13.16 12.98
CA ALA A 17 4.64 13.24 13.44
C ALA A 17 4.74 13.34 14.96
N ALA A 18 3.90 14.17 15.60
CA ALA A 18 3.86 14.28 17.05
C ALA A 18 3.47 12.95 17.72
N ILE A 19 2.48 12.25 17.16
CA ILE A 19 2.07 10.92 17.62
C ILE A 19 3.21 9.91 17.42
N ASN A 20 3.92 9.95 16.28
CA ASN A 20 5.07 9.07 16.01
C ASN A 20 6.19 9.28 17.02
N VAL A 21 6.55 10.52 17.34
CA VAL A 21 7.59 10.81 18.33
C VAL A 21 7.16 10.36 19.72
N GLY A 22 5.92 10.66 20.12
CA GLY A 22 5.39 10.27 21.44
C GLY A 22 5.32 8.75 21.64
N LEU A 23 4.82 8.02 20.63
CA LEU A 23 4.77 6.56 20.65
C LEU A 23 6.17 5.95 20.60
N ASN A 24 7.10 6.50 19.82
CA ASN A 24 8.47 5.96 19.75
C ASN A 24 9.15 6.10 21.12
N TYR A 25 8.96 7.24 21.79
CA TYR A 25 9.50 7.45 23.13
C TYR A 25 8.91 6.50 24.18
N LEU A 26 7.65 6.08 24.03
CA LEU A 26 7.00 5.17 24.96
C LEU A 26 7.26 3.68 24.64
N LEU A 27 7.24 3.29 23.37
CA LEU A 27 7.33 1.89 22.94
C LEU A 27 8.77 1.41 22.73
N ILE A 28 9.71 2.27 22.31
CA ILE A 28 11.11 1.84 22.09
C ILE A 28 11.77 1.37 23.40
N PRO A 29 11.62 2.06 24.55
CA PRO A 29 12.27 1.61 25.79
C PRO A 29 11.78 0.23 26.26
N SER A 30 10.50 -0.09 26.04
CA SER A 30 9.92 -1.37 26.48
C SER A 30 10.02 -2.49 25.43
N TYR A 31 9.98 -2.17 24.14
CA TYR A 31 9.89 -3.16 23.05
C TYR A 31 11.02 -3.07 22.01
N GLY A 32 12.00 -2.17 22.20
CA GLY A 32 13.16 -2.01 21.33
C GLY A 32 12.78 -1.77 19.86
N MET A 33 13.40 -2.53 18.96
CA MET A 33 13.17 -2.43 17.51
C MET A 33 11.73 -2.76 17.10
N VAL A 34 11.07 -3.70 17.80
CA VAL A 34 9.66 -4.04 17.53
C VAL A 34 8.75 -2.86 17.91
N GLY A 35 9.07 -2.16 18.99
CA GLY A 35 8.35 -0.94 19.40
C GLY A 35 8.42 0.18 18.36
N ALA A 36 9.59 0.35 17.73
CA ALA A 36 9.75 1.31 16.62
C ALA A 36 8.91 0.93 15.40
N ALA A 37 8.88 -0.36 15.03
CA ALA A 37 8.06 -0.86 13.92
C ALA A 37 6.55 -0.65 14.17
N ILE A 38 6.07 -0.97 15.38
CA ILE A 38 4.68 -0.75 15.79
C ILE A 38 4.33 0.73 15.73
N THR A 39 5.20 1.60 16.24
CA THR A 39 4.98 3.04 16.22
C THR A 39 4.84 3.57 14.79
N ASN A 40 5.76 3.20 13.89
CA ASN A 40 5.70 3.60 12.49
C ASN A 40 4.41 3.11 11.80
N LEU A 41 3.98 1.88 12.11
CA LEU A 41 2.73 1.35 11.60
C LEU A 41 1.54 2.21 12.06
N ILE A 42 1.44 2.50 13.37
CA ILE A 42 0.34 3.29 13.93
C ILE A 42 0.30 4.70 13.33
N SER A 43 1.44 5.40 13.27
CA SER A 43 1.50 6.74 12.70
C SER A 43 1.13 6.78 11.22
N SER A 44 1.57 5.77 10.46
CA SER A 44 1.22 5.66 9.04
C SER A 44 -0.27 5.41 8.84
N VAL A 45 -0.88 4.56 9.68
CA VAL A 45 -2.34 4.31 9.64
C VAL A 45 -3.13 5.56 10.01
N ILE A 46 -2.73 6.29 11.05
CA ILE A 46 -3.39 7.53 11.45
C ILE A 46 -3.32 8.56 10.33
N TYR A 47 -2.13 8.76 9.76
CA TYR A 47 -1.96 9.68 8.63
C TYR A 47 -2.82 9.30 7.43
N ALA A 48 -2.80 8.03 7.02
CA ALA A 48 -3.60 7.54 5.89
C ALA A 48 -5.11 7.68 6.15
N ALA A 49 -5.58 7.38 7.36
CA ALA A 49 -6.98 7.51 7.74
C ALA A 49 -7.43 8.98 7.75
N SER A 50 -6.63 9.87 8.34
CA SER A 50 -6.91 11.31 8.33
C SER A 50 -6.93 11.88 6.92
N ALA A 51 -5.95 11.52 6.09
CA ALA A 51 -5.89 11.92 4.69
C ALA A 51 -7.10 11.39 3.91
N PHE A 52 -7.54 10.15 4.15
CA PHE A 52 -8.73 9.58 3.52
C PHE A 52 -10.01 10.36 3.90
N LEU A 53 -10.20 10.67 5.19
CA LEU A 53 -11.37 11.41 5.66
C LEU A 53 -11.42 12.83 5.07
N VAL A 54 -10.28 13.54 5.04
CA VAL A 54 -10.20 14.87 4.44
C VAL A 54 -10.40 14.80 2.94
N SER A 55 -9.72 13.86 2.26
CA SER A 55 -9.89 13.63 0.83
C SER A 55 -11.35 13.38 0.47
N GLN A 56 -12.05 12.52 1.22
CA GLN A 56 -13.45 12.18 0.95
C GLN A 56 -14.40 13.37 1.16
N LYS A 57 -14.04 14.34 2.03
CA LYS A 57 -14.81 15.57 2.27
C LYS A 57 -14.67 16.59 1.13
N PHE A 58 -13.46 16.73 0.55
CA PHE A 58 -13.18 17.74 -0.48
C PHE A 58 -13.28 17.20 -1.91
N TYR A 59 -12.94 15.94 -2.13
CA TYR A 59 -13.02 15.21 -3.39
C TYR A 59 -13.64 13.84 -3.11
N TYR A 60 -14.96 13.75 -3.23
CA TYR A 60 -15.65 12.47 -3.07
C TYR A 60 -15.24 11.51 -4.20
N VAL A 61 -14.25 10.67 -3.90
CA VAL A 61 -13.87 9.52 -4.72
C VAL A 61 -14.59 8.31 -4.13
N SER A 62 -15.38 7.63 -4.96
CA SER A 62 -16.10 6.41 -4.57
C SER A 62 -15.11 5.26 -4.41
N TYR A 63 -14.36 5.25 -3.31
CA TYR A 63 -13.43 4.18 -2.98
C TYR A 63 -14.19 2.90 -2.65
N ASP A 64 -13.88 1.81 -3.35
CA ASP A 64 -14.41 0.50 -3.02
C ASP A 64 -13.64 -0.10 -1.84
N LEU A 65 -14.08 0.26 -0.63
CA LEU A 65 -13.53 -0.25 0.62
C LEU A 65 -13.61 -1.79 0.71
N LYS A 66 -14.57 -2.42 0.03
CA LYS A 66 -14.67 -3.89 -0.02
C LYS A 66 -13.53 -4.47 -0.85
N ALA A 67 -13.17 -3.82 -1.95
CA ALA A 67 -12.04 -4.18 -2.77
C ALA A 67 -10.73 -4.06 -1.97
N PHE A 68 -10.52 -2.94 -1.28
CA PHE A 68 -9.36 -2.73 -0.39
C PHE A 68 -9.25 -3.83 0.69
N LEU A 69 -10.34 -4.11 1.40
CA LEU A 69 -10.34 -5.10 2.48
C LEU A 69 -10.08 -6.52 1.95
N LYS A 70 -10.58 -6.87 0.76
CA LYS A 70 -10.27 -8.16 0.11
C LYS A 70 -8.77 -8.32 -0.14
N ILE A 71 -8.10 -7.29 -0.69
CA ILE A 71 -6.65 -7.34 -0.92
C ILE A 71 -5.92 -7.51 0.41
N LEU A 72 -6.31 -6.75 1.43
CA LEU A 72 -5.69 -6.79 2.74
C LEU A 72 -5.74 -8.22 3.31
N ILE A 73 -6.91 -8.86 3.25
CA ILE A 73 -7.13 -10.24 3.72
C ILE A 73 -6.30 -11.23 2.90
N VAL A 74 -6.29 -11.12 1.58
CA VAL A 74 -5.50 -12.01 0.70
C VAL A 74 -4.01 -11.87 1.01
N THR A 75 -3.52 -10.64 1.14
CA THR A 75 -2.11 -10.34 1.46
C THR A 75 -1.74 -10.91 2.82
N ALA A 76 -2.56 -10.67 3.85
CA ALA A 76 -2.34 -11.20 5.19
C ALA A 76 -2.34 -12.73 5.20
N GLY A 77 -3.24 -13.38 4.46
CA GLY A 77 -3.31 -14.83 4.33
C GLY A 77 -2.06 -15.41 3.67
N ILE A 78 -1.59 -14.79 2.58
CA ILE A 78 -0.38 -15.22 1.87
C ILE A 78 0.88 -15.06 2.74
N ILE A 79 1.02 -13.92 3.41
CA ILE A 79 2.14 -13.67 4.34
C ILE A 79 2.11 -14.68 5.49
N SER A 80 0.95 -14.89 6.10
CA SER A 80 0.79 -15.84 7.21
C SER A 80 1.11 -17.27 6.78
N ALA A 81 0.65 -17.68 5.60
CA ALA A 81 0.98 -18.99 5.04
C ALA A 81 2.48 -19.13 4.77
N GLY A 82 3.10 -18.09 4.18
CA GLY A 82 4.54 -18.06 3.94
C GLY A 82 5.38 -18.13 5.22
N TYR A 83 4.91 -17.53 6.31
CA TYR A 83 5.58 -17.53 7.61
C TYR A 83 5.43 -18.87 8.35
N PHE A 84 4.21 -19.40 8.45
CA PHE A 84 3.96 -20.63 9.22
C PHE A 84 4.45 -21.91 8.54
N PHE A 85 4.35 -22.01 7.20
CA PHE A 85 4.65 -23.26 6.49
C PHE A 85 6.10 -23.34 5.98
N PHE A 86 6.79 -22.21 5.81
CA PHE A 86 8.09 -22.16 5.10
C PHE A 86 9.16 -21.37 5.87
N SER A 87 9.49 -21.88 7.06
CA SER A 87 10.46 -21.25 7.97
C SER A 87 11.93 -21.54 7.58
N ASP A 88 12.20 -22.67 6.90
CA ASP A 88 13.58 -23.05 6.57
C ASP A 88 14.16 -22.28 5.37
N ILE A 89 15.49 -22.09 5.38
CA ILE A 89 16.22 -21.44 4.28
C ILE A 89 16.70 -22.53 3.31
N THR A 90 15.78 -22.99 2.47
CA THR A 90 16.06 -23.96 1.39
C THR A 90 15.65 -23.36 0.05
N LEU A 91 16.33 -23.75 -1.05
CA LEU A 91 16.00 -23.31 -2.41
C LEU A 91 14.51 -23.57 -2.76
N ALA A 92 13.95 -24.68 -2.30
CA ALA A 92 12.53 -25.00 -2.41
C ALA A 92 11.63 -23.95 -1.74
N ASN A 93 11.96 -23.49 -0.53
CA ASN A 93 11.18 -22.48 0.19
C ASN A 93 11.26 -21.10 -0.48
N ILE A 94 12.41 -20.77 -1.09
CA ILE A 94 12.55 -19.55 -1.90
C ILE A 94 11.64 -19.62 -3.12
N LEU A 95 11.66 -20.73 -3.86
CA LEU A 95 10.78 -20.94 -5.02
C LEU A 95 9.30 -20.87 -4.65
N ILE A 96 8.92 -21.43 -3.49
CA ILE A 96 7.54 -21.36 -2.99
C ILE A 96 7.14 -19.93 -2.61
N LYS A 97 8.03 -19.16 -1.97
CA LYS A 97 7.76 -17.74 -1.67
C LYS A 97 7.60 -16.92 -2.96
N VAL A 98 8.41 -17.18 -3.99
CA VAL A 98 8.24 -16.56 -5.32
C VAL A 98 6.91 -16.97 -5.95
N ALA A 99 6.54 -18.25 -5.86
CA ALA A 99 5.25 -18.74 -6.35
C ALA A 99 4.07 -18.08 -5.61
N LEU A 100 4.17 -17.88 -4.28
CA LEU A 100 3.16 -17.18 -3.49
C LEU A 100 2.96 -15.73 -3.93
N VAL A 101 4.04 -15.03 -4.32
CA VAL A 101 3.93 -13.70 -4.94
C VAL A 101 3.22 -13.78 -6.30
N GLY A 102 3.48 -14.82 -7.09
CA GLY A 102 2.72 -15.10 -8.31
C GLY A 102 1.23 -15.32 -8.05
N VAL A 103 0.88 -16.10 -7.01
CA VAL A 103 -0.50 -16.32 -6.58
C VAL A 103 -1.16 -15.01 -6.16
N PHE A 104 -0.45 -14.14 -5.44
CA PHE A 104 -0.95 -12.81 -5.08
C PHE A 104 -1.36 -11.98 -6.31
N LEU A 105 -0.52 -11.92 -7.34
CA LEU A 105 -0.82 -11.22 -8.59
C LEU A 105 -2.06 -11.80 -9.29
N VAL A 106 -2.16 -13.13 -9.31
CA VAL A 106 -3.32 -13.84 -9.88
C VAL A 106 -4.59 -13.54 -9.08
N CYS A 107 -4.51 -13.51 -7.74
CA CYS A 107 -5.63 -13.13 -6.88
C CYS A 107 -6.10 -11.70 -7.18
N ILE A 108 -5.18 -10.72 -7.28
CA ILE A 108 -5.54 -9.33 -7.62
C ILE A 108 -6.32 -9.27 -8.94
N TYR A 109 -5.87 -10.03 -9.95
CA TYR A 109 -6.55 -10.11 -11.24
C TYR A 109 -7.95 -10.74 -11.13
N LEU A 110 -8.07 -11.88 -10.43
CA LEU A 110 -9.33 -12.62 -10.25
C LEU A 110 -10.36 -11.86 -9.42
N PHE A 111 -9.93 -11.12 -8.40
CA PHE A 111 -10.83 -10.31 -7.57
C PHE A 111 -11.38 -9.08 -8.31
N GLY A 112 -11.03 -8.89 -9.60
CA GLY A 112 -11.54 -7.82 -10.45
C GLY A 112 -11.09 -6.45 -9.97
N LEU A 113 -10.02 -6.42 -9.19
CA LEU A 113 -9.52 -5.22 -8.54
C LEU A 113 -8.84 -4.27 -9.52
N VAL A 114 -8.22 -4.86 -10.55
CA VAL A 114 -7.84 -4.12 -11.75
C VAL A 114 -9.08 -3.97 -12.61
N GLY A 115 -9.60 -2.75 -12.68
CA GLY A 115 -10.80 -2.49 -13.47
C GLY A 115 -10.60 -2.93 -14.92
N LYS A 116 -11.63 -3.50 -15.55
CA LYS A 116 -11.60 -3.82 -16.99
C LYS A 116 -11.31 -2.59 -17.86
N GLU A 117 -11.47 -1.39 -17.30
CA GLU A 117 -11.09 -0.11 -17.88
C GLU A 117 -9.59 0.19 -17.72
N GLU A 118 -8.99 -0.06 -16.56
CA GLU A 118 -7.55 0.09 -16.32
C GLU A 118 -6.73 -0.84 -17.22
N LEU A 119 -7.17 -2.09 -17.37
CA LEU A 119 -6.51 -3.05 -18.27
C LEU A 119 -6.61 -2.62 -19.75
N ARG A 120 -7.71 -1.96 -20.12
CA ARG A 120 -7.91 -1.37 -21.45
C ARG A 120 -7.05 -0.12 -21.65
N TYR A 121 -6.85 0.66 -20.59
CA TYR A 121 -5.99 1.82 -20.58
C TYR A 121 -4.52 1.41 -20.76
N LEU A 122 -4.03 0.45 -19.97
CA LEU A 122 -2.69 -0.12 -20.12
C LEU A 122 -2.45 -0.66 -21.53
N ARG A 123 -3.39 -1.44 -22.07
CA ARG A 123 -3.29 -1.96 -23.45
C ARG A 123 -3.24 -0.86 -24.51
N ARG A 124 -3.87 0.29 -24.27
CA ARG A 124 -3.84 1.45 -25.19
C ARG A 124 -2.60 2.32 -25.01
N SER A 125 -2.06 2.42 -23.80
CA SER A 125 -0.89 3.27 -23.50
C SER A 125 0.44 2.61 -23.82
N ILE A 126 0.54 1.28 -23.76
CA ILE A 126 1.77 0.53 -24.07
C ILE A 126 2.32 0.86 -25.48
N PRO A 127 1.52 0.86 -26.57
CA PRO A 127 1.99 1.24 -27.89
C PRO A 127 2.52 2.69 -27.97
N GLN A 128 1.90 3.61 -27.22
CA GLN A 128 2.29 5.02 -27.20
C GLN A 128 3.65 5.19 -26.52
N ILE A 129 3.85 4.54 -25.37
CA ILE A 129 5.13 4.60 -24.62
C ILE A 129 6.27 3.98 -25.43
N ILE A 130 6.03 2.85 -26.11
CA ILE A 130 7.02 2.21 -27.00
C ILE A 130 7.39 3.16 -28.15
N MET A 131 6.42 3.89 -28.69
CA MET A 131 6.66 4.86 -29.76
C MET A 131 7.49 6.07 -29.28
N TYR A 132 7.26 6.55 -28.06
CA TYR A 132 8.06 7.63 -27.46
C TYR A 132 9.50 7.19 -27.16
N LEU A 133 9.70 5.98 -26.63
CA LEU A 133 11.04 5.44 -26.37
C LEU A 133 11.85 5.28 -27.66
N LYS A 134 11.22 4.77 -28.72
CA LYS A 134 11.87 4.60 -30.03
C LYS A 134 12.21 5.92 -30.72
N ARG A 135 11.53 7.01 -30.37
CA ARG A 135 11.74 8.36 -30.96
C ARG A 135 12.77 9.20 -30.20
N GLY A 136 13.19 8.78 -29.02
CA GLY A 136 14.24 9.45 -28.23
C GLY A 136 15.65 8.89 -28.47
N GLU A 137 15.78 7.82 -29.27
CA GLU A 137 17.07 7.21 -29.66
C GLU A 137 17.63 7.72 -31.00
N ASP A 138 16.85 8.52 -31.75
CA ASP A 138 17.28 9.21 -32.99
C ASP A 138 17.70 10.66 -32.70
#